data_AF-A0A662JQW2-F1
#
_entry.id   AF-A0A662JQW2-F1
#
_cell.length_a   1.000
_cell.length_b   1.000
_cell.length_c   1.000
_cell.angle_alpha   90.00
_cell.angle_beta   90.00
_cell.angle_gamma   90.00
#
_symmetry.space_group_name_H-M   'P 1'
#
loop_
_entity.id
_entity.type
_entity.pdbx_description
1 polymer ?
#
loop_
_entity_poly.entity_id
_entity_poly.type
_entity_poly.pdbx_seq_one_letter_code
_entity_poly.pdbx_strand_id
1 'polypeptide(L)'
;MTRKYNDEILRTIKELRDRGYGYERIRKYLKEHHGIEVPYSTLHYLVRIKLGDRRTYRGGEEIPWNPEDCLKDPKKAEKLAYLIGVCLSDANVYSDGKGRYRFKLRVKDEAFVNEVYNALKTIGLRPFKGYIKKEKEHYVEAYSKRFYSFMLTIKKRPENAKEYIKG
;
A
#
# COMPACT_ATOMS: atom_id res chain seq x y z
N MET A 1 -38.26 4.46 9.79
CA MET A 1 -37.76 5.75 9.27
C MET A 1 -36.39 5.56 8.65
N THR A 2 -36.34 5.36 7.33
CA THR A 2 -35.09 5.22 6.57
C THR A 2 -34.45 6.60 6.47
N ARG A 3 -33.45 6.88 7.31
CA ARG A 3 -32.70 8.15 7.31
C ARG A 3 -31.96 8.24 5.96
N LYS A 4 -32.60 8.81 4.94
CA LYS A 4 -31.93 9.23 3.70
C LYS A 4 -30.86 10.22 4.14
N TYR A 5 -29.59 9.84 4.05
CA TYR A 5 -28.52 10.83 4.10
C TYR A 5 -28.74 11.75 2.91
N ASN A 6 -28.96 13.04 3.17
CA ASN A 6 -29.24 14.04 2.15
C ASN A 6 -28.08 14.13 1.15
N ASP A 7 -28.39 14.49 -0.09
CA ASP A 7 -27.40 14.64 -1.18
C ASP A 7 -26.28 15.61 -0.82
N GLU A 8 -26.56 16.59 0.06
CA GLU A 8 -25.58 17.49 0.64
C GLU A 8 -24.47 16.77 1.42
N ILE A 9 -24.83 15.80 2.28
CA ILE A 9 -23.85 15.04 3.07
C ILE A 9 -23.02 14.13 2.16
N LEU A 10 -23.63 13.54 1.14
CA LEU A 10 -22.90 12.75 0.13
C LEU A 10 -21.90 13.61 -0.64
N ARG A 11 -22.29 14.83 -1.03
CA ARG A 11 -21.41 15.80 -1.69
C ARG A 11 -20.23 16.20 -0.80
N THR A 12 -20.50 16.57 0.46
CA THR A 12 -19.46 16.89 1.44
C THR A 12 -18.48 15.72 1.64
N ILE A 13 -19.00 14.49 1.78
CA ILE A 13 -18.14 13.29 1.91
C ILE A 13 -17.24 13.13 0.68
N LYS A 14 -17.79 13.31 -0.53
CA LYS A 14 -17.02 13.21 -1.78
C LYS A 14 -15.89 14.25 -1.83
N GLU A 15 -16.18 15.51 -1.56
CA GLU A 15 -15.19 16.60 -1.55
C GLU A 15 -14.07 16.33 -0.53
N LEU A 16 -14.42 15.86 0.68
CA LEU A 16 -13.44 15.51 1.69
C LEU A 16 -12.56 14.34 1.25
N ARG A 17 -13.15 13.32 0.60
CA ARG A 17 -12.41 12.19 0.03
C ARG A 17 -11.44 12.64 -1.05
N ASP A 18 -11.85 13.56 -1.92
CA ASP A 18 -11.01 14.14 -2.97
C ASP A 18 -9.87 15.00 -2.38
N ARG A 19 -10.10 15.62 -1.23
CA ARG A 19 -9.07 16.29 -0.41
C ARG A 19 -8.18 15.32 0.39
N GLY A 20 -8.34 14.01 0.20
CA GLY A 20 -7.53 12.99 0.85
C GLY A 20 -7.91 12.66 2.29
N TYR A 21 -9.13 13.03 2.74
CA TYR A 21 -9.57 12.72 4.09
C TYR A 21 -9.88 11.23 4.24
N GLY A 22 -9.35 10.65 5.31
CA GLY A 22 -9.72 9.31 5.78
C GLY A 22 -11.02 9.34 6.59
N TYR A 23 -11.59 8.16 6.86
CA TYR A 23 -12.90 8.03 7.53
C TYR A 23 -12.98 8.75 8.88
N GLU A 24 -11.95 8.66 9.72
CA GLU A 24 -11.97 9.35 11.01
C GLU A 24 -12.03 10.88 10.86
N ARG A 25 -11.26 11.43 9.91
CA ARG A 25 -11.30 12.88 9.62
C ARG A 25 -12.64 13.31 9.04
N ILE A 26 -13.27 12.48 8.21
CA ILE A 26 -14.61 12.74 7.68
C ILE A 26 -15.65 12.71 8.80
N ARG A 27 -15.61 11.70 9.68
CA ARG A 27 -16.53 11.62 10.83
C ARG A 27 -16.40 12.84 11.74
N LYS A 28 -15.16 13.24 12.06
CA LYS A 28 -14.88 14.45 12.83
C LYS A 28 -15.45 15.70 12.14
N TYR A 29 -15.21 15.86 10.84
CA TYR A 29 -15.73 17.00 10.07
C TYR A 29 -17.27 17.06 10.08
N LEU A 30 -17.94 15.93 9.83
CA LEU A 30 -19.41 15.86 9.81
C LEU A 30 -20.02 16.16 11.19
N LYS A 31 -19.36 15.73 12.28
CA LYS A 31 -19.78 16.08 13.64
C LYS A 31 -19.64 17.58 13.91
N GLU A 32 -18.50 18.17 13.54
CA GLU A 32 -18.18 19.57 13.82
C GLU A 32 -18.98 20.56 12.96
N HIS A 33 -19.16 20.27 11.67
CA HIS A 33 -19.72 21.23 10.70
C HIS A 33 -21.18 20.96 10.34
N HIS A 34 -21.66 19.73 10.56
CA HIS A 34 -23.04 19.35 10.25
C HIS A 34 -23.80 18.80 11.47
N GLY A 35 -23.16 18.68 12.64
CA GLY A 35 -23.79 18.13 13.84
C GLY A 35 -24.17 16.65 13.75
N ILE A 36 -23.64 15.93 12.76
CA ILE A 36 -24.03 14.53 12.47
C ILE A 36 -22.91 13.58 12.87
N GLU A 37 -23.24 12.65 13.77
CA GLU A 37 -22.38 11.50 14.05
C GLU A 37 -22.71 10.34 13.10
N VAL A 38 -21.76 9.98 12.25
CA VAL A 38 -21.89 8.86 11.32
C VAL A 38 -21.09 7.66 11.83
N PRO A 39 -21.70 6.48 12.02
CA PRO A 39 -20.98 5.25 12.31
C PRO A 39 -20.01 4.87 11.19
N TYR A 40 -18.92 4.18 11.54
CA TYR A 40 -17.93 3.70 10.57
C TYR A 40 -18.52 2.83 9.46
N SER A 41 -19.44 1.92 9.81
CA SER A 41 -20.14 1.04 8.87
C SER A 41 -20.98 1.85 7.87
N THR A 42 -21.68 2.87 8.36
CA THR A 42 -22.48 3.75 7.51
C THR A 42 -21.61 4.60 6.60
N LEU A 43 -20.53 5.19 7.12
CA LEU A 43 -19.59 5.94 6.28
C LEU A 43 -18.95 5.04 5.22
N HIS A 44 -18.65 3.79 5.57
CA HIS A 44 -18.17 2.79 4.62
C HIS A 44 -19.20 2.53 3.52
N TYR A 45 -20.47 2.31 3.86
CA TYR A 45 -21.55 2.15 2.89
C TYR A 45 -21.70 3.36 1.96
N LEU A 46 -21.71 4.59 2.53
CA LEU A 46 -21.84 5.81 1.74
C LEU A 46 -20.66 5.99 0.77
N VAL A 47 -19.43 5.78 1.24
CA VAL A 47 -18.24 5.92 0.39
C VAL A 47 -18.14 4.82 -0.67
N ARG A 48 -18.33 3.54 -0.28
CA ARG A 48 -18.07 2.40 -1.17
C ARG A 48 -19.23 2.05 -2.08
N ILE A 49 -20.46 2.15 -1.58
CA ILE A 49 -21.66 1.70 -2.28
C ILE A 49 -22.37 2.88 -2.94
N LYS A 50 -22.58 3.99 -2.23
CA LYS A 50 -23.27 5.15 -2.80
C LYS A 50 -22.38 6.00 -3.71
N LEU A 51 -21.15 6.30 -3.28
CA LEU A 51 -20.21 7.13 -4.06
C LEU A 51 -19.30 6.31 -5.00
N GLY A 52 -19.29 4.97 -4.87
CA GLY A 52 -18.41 4.11 -5.68
C GLY A 52 -16.91 4.32 -5.43
N ASP A 53 -16.52 5.04 -4.39
CA ASP A 53 -15.12 5.38 -4.11
C ASP A 53 -14.38 4.17 -3.55
N ARG A 54 -13.54 3.56 -4.40
CA ARG A 54 -12.74 2.39 -4.05
C ARG A 54 -11.38 2.74 -3.44
N ARG A 55 -11.00 4.02 -3.35
CA ARG A 55 -9.70 4.47 -2.83
C ARG A 55 -9.57 4.08 -1.36
N THR A 56 -8.46 3.48 -0.96
CA THR A 56 -8.25 3.06 0.45
C THR A 56 -8.03 4.26 1.38
N TYR A 57 -8.04 4.06 2.71
CA TYR A 57 -7.82 5.11 3.74
C TYR A 57 -6.46 5.82 3.59
N ARG A 58 -5.53 5.25 2.82
CA ARG A 58 -4.26 5.89 2.42
C ARG A 58 -4.25 6.38 0.97
N GLY A 59 -5.42 6.72 0.42
CA GLY A 59 -5.56 7.43 -0.86
C GLY A 59 -5.07 6.67 -2.10
N GLY A 60 -4.81 5.36 -2.01
CA GLY A 60 -4.43 4.59 -3.18
C GLY A 60 -5.64 3.85 -3.74
N GLU A 61 -5.99 4.14 -4.99
CA GLU A 61 -6.17 3.03 -5.94
C GLU A 61 -4.97 2.08 -5.79
N GLU A 62 -5.16 0.79 -6.05
CA GLU A 62 -4.02 -0.13 -6.11
C GLU A 62 -2.97 0.51 -7.03
N ILE A 63 -1.74 0.69 -6.53
CA ILE A 63 -0.66 1.22 -7.37
C ILE A 63 -0.59 0.28 -8.57
N PRO A 64 -0.85 0.74 -9.80
CA PRO A 64 -0.76 -0.10 -10.98
C PRO A 64 0.73 -0.41 -11.17
N TRP A 65 1.17 -1.49 -10.53
CA TRP A 65 2.54 -1.96 -10.57
C TRP A 65 2.57 -3.25 -11.38
N ASN A 66 3.48 -3.32 -12.33
CA ASN A 66 3.70 -4.48 -13.18
C ASN A 66 5.20 -4.69 -13.40
N PRO A 67 5.73 -5.94 -13.34
CA PRO A 67 7.14 -6.17 -13.55
C PRO A 67 7.60 -5.81 -14.97
N GLU A 68 6.75 -5.96 -15.99
CA GLU A 68 7.07 -5.62 -17.37
C GLU A 68 7.34 -4.12 -17.56
N ASP A 69 6.70 -3.25 -16.78
CA ASP A 69 6.98 -1.80 -16.82
C ASP A 69 8.35 -1.46 -16.21
N CYS A 70 8.84 -2.29 -15.28
CA CYS A 70 10.19 -2.17 -14.75
C CYS A 70 11.22 -2.60 -15.80
N LEU A 71 10.92 -3.62 -16.62
CA LEU A 71 11.82 -4.13 -17.66
C LEU A 71 12.05 -3.14 -18.82
N LYS A 72 11.16 -2.17 -19.01
CA LYS A 72 11.30 -1.10 -20.04
C LYS A 72 12.37 -0.06 -19.68
N ASP A 73 12.77 0.02 -18.41
CA ASP A 73 13.75 0.99 -17.90
C ASP A 73 14.92 0.22 -17.25
N PRO A 74 16.15 0.29 -17.81
CA PRO A 74 17.29 -0.46 -17.30
C PRO A 74 17.55 -0.26 -15.80
N LYS A 75 17.36 0.96 -15.29
CA LYS A 75 17.56 1.28 -13.87
C LYS A 75 16.51 0.61 -13.00
N LYS A 76 15.25 0.55 -13.45
CA LYS A 76 14.18 -0.16 -12.73
C LYS A 76 14.36 -1.66 -12.81
N ALA A 77 14.80 -2.18 -13.95
CA ALA A 77 15.10 -3.61 -14.12
C ALA A 77 16.18 -4.07 -13.13
N GLU A 78 17.29 -3.33 -13.03
CA GLU A 78 18.36 -3.60 -12.05
C GLU A 78 17.82 -3.62 -10.61
N LYS A 79 17.01 -2.61 -10.23
CA LYS A 79 16.42 -2.56 -8.88
C LYS A 79 15.39 -3.64 -8.63
N LEU A 80 14.65 -4.08 -9.66
CA LEU A 80 13.75 -5.21 -9.55
C LEU A 80 14.52 -6.51 -9.31
N ALA A 81 15.59 -6.76 -10.07
CA ALA A 81 16.47 -7.93 -9.90
C ALA A 81 17.07 -7.98 -8.49
N TYR A 82 17.59 -6.84 -8.01
CA TYR A 82 18.07 -6.69 -6.64
C TYR A 82 16.99 -7.04 -5.60
N LEU A 83 15.78 -6.49 -5.74
CA LEU A 83 14.68 -6.77 -4.82
C LEU A 83 14.21 -8.23 -4.84
N ILE A 84 14.31 -8.90 -5.99
CA ILE A 84 14.06 -10.35 -6.08
C ILE A 84 15.09 -11.11 -5.25
N GLY A 85 16.38 -10.79 -5.40
CA GLY A 85 17.44 -11.37 -4.57
C GLY A 85 17.18 -11.19 -3.08
N VAL A 86 16.89 -9.96 -2.66
CA VAL A 86 16.53 -9.62 -1.27
C VAL A 86 15.27 -10.37 -0.80
N CYS A 87 14.29 -10.58 -1.68
CA CYS A 87 13.08 -11.35 -1.36
C CYS A 87 13.35 -12.83 -1.12
N LEU A 88 14.33 -13.40 -1.84
CA LEU A 88 14.74 -14.78 -1.73
C LEU A 88 15.64 -15.03 -0.50
N SER A 89 16.36 -14.01 -0.01
CA SER A 89 17.21 -14.10 1.17
C SER A 89 16.54 -13.62 2.46
N ASP A 90 16.45 -12.31 2.66
CA ASP A 90 16.25 -11.67 3.98
C ASP A 90 14.84 -11.11 4.15
N ALA A 91 14.16 -10.78 3.06
CA ALA A 91 12.84 -10.19 3.11
C ALA A 91 11.72 -11.25 3.10
N ASN A 92 10.57 -10.86 3.63
CA ASN A 92 9.37 -11.67 3.67
C ASN A 92 8.20 -10.98 2.97
N VAL A 93 7.34 -11.80 2.36
CA VAL A 93 6.09 -11.37 1.76
C VAL A 93 4.93 -12.08 2.44
N TYR A 94 3.97 -11.32 2.95
CA TYR A 94 2.82 -11.89 3.65
C TYR A 94 1.57 -11.04 3.50
N SER A 95 0.42 -11.67 3.68
CA SER A 95 -0.86 -10.99 3.84
C SER A 95 -1.25 -11.00 5.31
N ASP A 96 -1.86 -9.91 5.81
CA ASP A 96 -2.30 -9.83 7.22
C ASP A 96 -3.74 -10.34 7.45
N GLY A 97 -4.32 -11.05 6.47
CA GLY A 97 -5.71 -11.52 6.50
C GLY A 97 -6.77 -10.42 6.40
N LYS A 98 -6.38 -9.13 6.51
CA LYS A 98 -7.26 -7.96 6.46
C LYS A 98 -7.15 -7.23 5.12
N GLY A 99 -6.73 -7.95 4.07
CA GLY A 99 -6.55 -7.41 2.72
C GLY A 99 -5.32 -6.53 2.54
N ARG A 100 -4.34 -6.54 3.47
CA ARG A 100 -3.05 -5.85 3.24
C ARG A 100 -1.98 -6.84 2.84
N TYR A 101 -1.40 -6.59 1.68
CA TYR A 101 -0.35 -7.40 1.07
C TYR A 101 0.97 -6.67 1.20
N ARG A 102 1.96 -7.32 1.82
CA ARG A 102 3.17 -6.66 2.30
C ARG A 102 4.41 -7.32 1.74
N PHE A 103 5.36 -6.48 1.33
CA PHE A 103 6.78 -6.81 1.30
C PHE A 103 7.44 -6.19 2.53
N LYS A 104 8.32 -6.93 3.21
CA LYS A 104 8.94 -6.47 4.44
C LYS A 104 10.36 -7.01 4.63
N LEU A 105 11.28 -6.12 4.96
CA LEU A 105 12.62 -6.45 5.44
C LEU A 105 12.79 -5.94 6.88
N ARG A 106 13.45 -6.73 7.74
CA ARG A 106 13.85 -6.37 9.10
C ARG A 106 15.28 -6.82 9.34
N VAL A 107 16.17 -5.89 9.64
CA VAL A 107 17.61 -6.16 9.83
C VAL A 107 18.21 -5.11 10.78
N LYS A 108 19.40 -5.39 11.33
CA LYS A 108 20.13 -4.42 12.17
C LYS A 108 20.82 -3.32 11.35
N ASP A 109 21.12 -3.58 10.09
CA ASP A 109 21.84 -2.67 9.20
C ASP A 109 20.88 -1.61 8.60
N GLU A 110 21.06 -0.35 9.02
CA GLU A 110 20.29 0.77 8.49
C GLU A 110 20.61 1.09 7.03
N ALA A 111 21.87 0.93 6.60
CA ALA A 111 22.30 1.21 5.24
C ALA A 111 21.61 0.25 4.26
N PHE A 112 21.53 -1.03 4.61
CA PHE A 112 20.80 -2.02 3.83
C PHE A 112 19.30 -1.69 3.74
N VAL A 113 18.67 -1.30 4.86
CA VAL A 113 17.26 -0.85 4.85
C VAL A 113 17.06 0.37 3.94
N ASN A 114 18.00 1.31 3.93
CA ASN A 114 17.95 2.50 3.08
C ASN A 114 18.09 2.15 1.60
N GLU A 115 18.95 1.20 1.25
CA GLU A 115 19.10 0.72 -0.13
C GLU A 115 17.81 0.07 -0.63
N VAL A 116 17.24 -0.84 0.15
CA VAL A 116 15.97 -1.52 -0.19
C VAL A 116 14.82 -0.52 -0.28
N TYR A 117 14.78 0.49 0.60
CA TYR A 117 13.82 1.58 0.50
C TYR A 117 13.92 2.34 -0.83
N ASN A 118 15.14 2.69 -1.25
CA ASN A 118 15.38 3.38 -2.51
C ASN A 118 15.05 2.51 -3.73
N ALA A 119 15.37 1.21 -3.68
CA ALA A 119 15.02 0.26 -4.73
C ALA A 119 13.49 0.14 -4.89
N LEU A 120 12.74 -0.03 -3.79
CA LEU A 120 11.28 -0.07 -3.80
C LEU A 120 10.67 1.23 -4.37
N LYS A 121 11.22 2.40 -4.01
CA LYS A 121 10.80 3.67 -4.62
C LYS A 121 11.06 3.72 -6.11
N THR A 122 12.24 3.27 -6.54
CA THR A 122 12.68 3.33 -7.95
C THR A 122 11.75 2.54 -8.87
N ILE A 123 11.30 1.36 -8.43
CA ILE A 123 10.33 0.54 -9.17
C ILE A 123 8.88 1.05 -9.07
N GLY A 124 8.66 2.24 -8.49
CA GLY A 124 7.36 2.92 -8.46
C GLY A 124 6.48 2.58 -7.26
N LEU A 125 6.99 1.87 -6.24
CA LEU A 125 6.23 1.61 -5.02
C LEU A 125 6.33 2.78 -4.03
N ARG A 126 5.47 2.74 -3.01
CA ARG A 126 5.46 3.72 -1.91
C ARG A 126 5.89 3.06 -0.59
N PRO A 127 7.20 2.79 -0.42
CA PRO A 127 7.69 2.18 0.81
C PRO A 127 7.72 3.18 1.97
N PHE A 128 7.77 2.65 3.18
CA PHE A 128 8.06 3.37 4.41
C PHE A 128 9.05 2.54 5.24
N LYS A 129 9.82 3.20 6.09
CA LYS A 129 10.83 2.58 6.93
C LYS A 129 10.71 3.08 8.37
N GLY A 130 11.29 2.35 9.30
CA GLY A 130 11.35 2.76 10.70
C GLY A 130 12.31 1.90 11.51
N TYR A 131 12.25 2.09 12.82
CA TYR A 131 13.08 1.39 13.79
C TYR A 131 12.22 0.77 14.89
N ILE A 132 12.51 -0.47 15.28
CA ILE A 132 11.83 -1.19 16.35
C ILE A 132 12.77 -1.24 17.55
N LYS A 133 12.46 -0.42 18.57
CA LYS A 133 13.36 -0.20 19.73
C LYS A 133 13.65 -1.47 20.54
N LYS A 134 12.66 -2.35 20.69
CA LYS A 134 12.78 -3.56 21.53
C LYS A 134 13.74 -4.57 20.91
N GLU A 135 13.66 -4.75 19.61
CA GLU A 135 14.46 -5.70 18.83
C GLU A 135 15.78 -5.07 18.34
N LYS A 136 15.91 -3.74 18.45
CA LYS A 136 17.02 -2.94 17.92
C LYS A 136 17.24 -3.16 16.42
N GLU A 137 16.15 -3.23 15.66
CA GLU A 137 16.15 -3.49 14.22
C GLU A 137 15.55 -2.34 13.43
N HIS A 138 16.13 -2.08 12.27
CA HIS A 138 15.56 -1.24 11.23
C HIS A 138 14.63 -2.09 10.34
N TYR A 139 13.61 -1.45 9.77
CA TYR A 139 12.71 -2.14 8.85
C TYR A 139 12.30 -1.24 7.69
N VAL A 140 11.95 -1.89 6.58
CA VAL A 140 11.27 -1.26 5.44
C VAL A 140 10.10 -2.13 4.99
N GLU A 141 8.99 -1.48 4.66
CA GLU A 141 7.76 -2.11 4.21
C GLU A 141 7.18 -1.39 2.98
N ALA A 142 6.57 -2.16 2.08
CA ALA A 142 5.74 -1.64 0.99
C ALA A 142 4.42 -2.42 0.89
N TYR A 143 3.34 -1.70 0.61
CA TYR A 143 2.01 -2.28 0.38
C TYR A 143 1.69 -2.32 -1.12
N SER A 144 1.53 -3.51 -1.68
CA SER A 144 1.06 -3.70 -3.06
C SER A 144 0.64 -5.15 -3.26
N LYS A 145 -0.60 -5.38 -3.71
CA LYS A 145 -1.11 -6.74 -3.94
C LYS A 145 -0.42 -7.38 -5.14
N ARG A 146 -0.33 -6.69 -6.28
CA ARG A 146 0.43 -7.19 -7.44
C ARG A 146 1.89 -7.49 -7.13
N PHE A 147 2.61 -6.59 -6.44
CA PHE A 147 4.02 -6.82 -6.08
C PHE A 147 4.18 -8.01 -5.13
N TYR A 148 3.31 -8.10 -4.12
CA TYR A 148 3.26 -9.27 -3.23
C TYR A 148 3.03 -10.57 -4.01
N SER A 149 2.04 -10.59 -4.90
CA SER A 149 1.71 -11.79 -5.68
C SER A 149 2.87 -12.19 -6.59
N PHE A 150 3.52 -11.22 -7.24
CA PHE A 150 4.72 -11.44 -8.04
C PHE A 150 5.86 -12.06 -7.21
N MET A 151 6.21 -11.43 -6.10
CA MET A 151 7.27 -11.92 -5.21
C MET A 151 6.94 -13.28 -4.60
N LEU A 152 5.68 -13.53 -4.25
CA LEU A 152 5.23 -14.83 -3.75
C LEU A 152 5.37 -15.93 -4.82
N THR A 153 5.03 -15.64 -6.07
CA THR A 153 5.24 -16.56 -7.19
C THR A 153 6.72 -16.89 -7.33
N ILE A 154 7.61 -15.90 -7.28
CA ILE A 154 9.07 -16.14 -7.33
C ILE A 154 9.54 -16.94 -6.12
N LYS A 155 9.10 -16.65 -4.88
CA LYS A 155 9.50 -17.45 -3.71
C LYS A 155 9.04 -18.92 -3.82
N LYS A 156 7.90 -19.18 -4.47
CA LYS A 156 7.40 -20.55 -4.71
C LYS A 156 8.10 -21.27 -5.85
N ARG A 157 8.57 -20.52 -6.85
CA ARG A 157 9.24 -20.99 -8.07
C ARG A 157 10.42 -20.09 -8.39
N PRO A 158 11.56 -20.24 -7.69
CA PRO A 158 12.72 -19.37 -7.84
C PRO A 158 13.29 -19.35 -9.26
N GLU A 159 13.09 -20.41 -10.04
CA GLU A 159 13.46 -20.51 -11.45
C GLU A 159 12.86 -19.40 -12.32
N ASN A 160 11.68 -18.88 -11.97
CA ASN A 160 11.03 -17.77 -12.67
C ASN A 160 11.80 -16.46 -12.52
N ALA A 161 12.71 -16.34 -11.53
CA ALA A 161 13.52 -15.15 -11.35
C ALA A 161 14.47 -14.89 -12.54
N LYS A 162 14.83 -15.93 -13.31
CA LYS A 162 15.73 -15.84 -14.47
C LYS A 162 15.24 -14.88 -15.54
N GLU A 163 13.93 -14.68 -15.66
CA GLU A 163 13.34 -13.73 -16.61
C GLU A 163 13.63 -12.26 -16.25
N TYR A 164 13.91 -11.99 -14.97
CA TYR A 164 14.04 -10.64 -14.41
C TYR A 164 15.47 -10.33 -13.95
N ILE A 165 16.31 -11.35 -13.80
CA ILE A 165 17.73 -11.23 -13.46
C ILE A 165 18.51 -11.50 -14.75
N LYS A 166 18.72 -10.45 -15.56
CA LYS A 166 19.71 -10.53 -16.63
C LYS A 166 21.09 -10.30 -16.00
N GLY A 167 21.98 -11.27 -16.20
CA GLY A 167 23.42 -11.13 -15.99
C GLY A 167 24.05 -10.34 -17.12
#